data_AF-A0A7L8ABK2-F1
#
_entry.id   AF-A0A7L8ABK2-F1
#
_cell.length_a   1.000
_cell.length_b   1.000
_cell.length_c   1.000
_cell.angle_alpha   90.00
_cell.angle_beta   90.00
_cell.angle_gamma   90.00
#
_symmetry.space_group_name_H-M   'P 1'
#
loop_
_entity.id
_entity.type
_entity.pdbx_description
1 polymer ?
#
loop_
_entity_poly.entity_id
_entity_poly.type
_entity_poly.pdbx_seq_one_letter_code
_entity_poly.pdbx_strand_id
1 'polypeptide(L)'
;MKKTTDKTHKWEFGMYPISKEMSDRYEKSIFRIIKFLNDFIIYNKVLDDFSELKGMLNRTVKKNQLDWFTVYEKLHYPNERELVGVIFLITELRNLLKNNNSLEEFKQNEKIFLCYLKKLIENYNSKINAPEEYLYILSLKNEPDILKIGMTTGKVSKRVNQINSSTGVLNPYGVRKVFKVKNCKVAERESHLILSDYRIRKDREFFKIPFAQALDLIEKSFTQNGLKIRNIGKIIYFNPASKIGKIKYCGIENIEFSKEDLVFENETFEIGNLVEYDINIVKKKLKKIVKNTVYNTV
;
A
#
# COMPACT_ATOMS: atom_id res chain seq x y z
N MET A 1 -35.43 13.98 -25.02
CA MET A 1 -34.38 14.09 -23.98
C MET A 1 -33.78 12.70 -23.72
N LYS A 2 -32.51 12.46 -24.10
CA LYS A 2 -31.79 11.25 -23.66
C LYS A 2 -31.61 11.35 -22.15
N LYS A 3 -32.24 10.46 -21.38
CA LYS A 3 -31.92 10.25 -19.96
C LYS A 3 -30.44 9.85 -19.90
N THR A 4 -29.57 10.80 -19.61
CA THR A 4 -28.24 10.50 -19.07
C THR A 4 -28.49 9.78 -17.74
N THR A 5 -28.43 8.46 -17.78
CA THR A 5 -28.46 7.64 -16.58
C THR A 5 -27.27 8.06 -15.74
N ASP A 6 -27.55 8.73 -14.62
CA ASP A 6 -26.52 9.10 -13.68
C ASP A 6 -25.95 7.83 -13.05
N LYS A 7 -24.85 7.33 -13.63
CA LYS A 7 -24.17 6.11 -13.19
C LYS A 7 -23.47 6.28 -11.84
N THR A 8 -23.50 7.48 -11.25
CA THR A 8 -22.88 7.77 -9.95
C THR A 8 -23.54 7.02 -8.80
N HIS A 9 -24.85 6.74 -8.87
CA HIS A 9 -25.55 5.96 -7.83
C HIS A 9 -25.07 4.51 -7.67
N LYS A 10 -24.37 3.96 -8.67
CA LYS A 10 -23.87 2.57 -8.62
C LYS A 10 -22.55 2.43 -7.88
N TRP A 11 -21.77 3.50 -7.75
CA TRP A 11 -20.38 3.44 -7.27
C TRP A 11 -20.13 4.44 -6.16
N GLU A 12 -19.60 3.95 -5.05
CA GLU A 12 -19.17 4.82 -3.96
C GLU A 12 -17.90 5.60 -4.28
N PHE A 13 -17.69 6.67 -3.51
CA PHE A 13 -16.53 7.54 -3.68
C PHE A 13 -15.22 6.73 -3.61
N GLY A 14 -14.44 6.79 -4.69
CA GLY A 14 -13.18 6.07 -4.85
C GLY A 14 -13.28 4.78 -5.69
N MET A 15 -14.47 4.21 -5.86
CA MET A 15 -14.68 2.94 -6.53
C MET A 15 -15.11 3.05 -8.00
N TYR A 16 -15.08 4.25 -8.56
CA TYR A 16 -15.45 4.47 -9.95
C TYR A 16 -14.47 3.73 -10.87
N PRO A 17 -14.96 3.06 -11.94
CA PRO A 17 -14.08 2.40 -12.89
C PRO A 17 -13.17 3.42 -13.58
N ILE A 18 -11.89 3.06 -13.76
CA ILE A 18 -10.95 3.86 -14.56
C ILE A 18 -11.48 3.90 -16.00
N SER A 19 -11.55 5.09 -16.61
CA SER A 19 -12.01 5.22 -17.99
C SER A 19 -11.04 4.51 -18.95
N LYS A 20 -11.54 4.07 -20.12
CA LYS A 20 -10.70 3.40 -21.12
C LYS A 20 -9.51 4.27 -21.53
N GLU A 21 -9.77 5.54 -21.83
CA GLU A 21 -8.74 6.52 -22.19
C GLU A 21 -7.68 6.67 -21.09
N MET A 22 -8.10 6.71 -19.82
CA MET A 22 -7.17 6.82 -18.70
C MET A 22 -6.37 5.53 -18.49
N SER A 23 -7.00 4.36 -18.63
CA SER A 23 -6.30 3.07 -18.56
C SER A 23 -5.25 2.96 -19.66
N ASP A 24 -5.59 3.32 -20.90
CA ASP A 24 -4.68 3.30 -22.04
C ASP A 24 -3.48 4.24 -21.82
N ARG A 25 -3.70 5.41 -21.21
CA ARG A 25 -2.60 6.34 -20.85
C ARG A 25 -1.69 5.74 -19.78
N TYR A 26 -2.25 5.12 -18.74
CA TYR A 26 -1.47 4.45 -17.70
C TYR A 26 -0.65 3.30 -18.25
N GLU A 27 -1.26 2.39 -18.97
CA GLU A 27 -0.60 1.19 -19.51
C GLU A 27 0.55 1.56 -20.44
N LYS A 28 0.35 2.56 -21.33
CA LYS A 28 1.42 3.06 -22.22
C LYS A 28 2.57 3.69 -21.45
N SER A 29 2.29 4.50 -20.44
CA SER A 29 3.32 5.19 -19.64
C SER A 29 4.11 4.18 -18.82
N ILE A 30 3.41 3.28 -18.13
CA ILE A 30 3.97 2.17 -17.36
C ILE A 30 4.89 1.30 -18.21
N PHE A 31 4.45 0.91 -19.40
CA PHE A 31 5.25 0.07 -20.28
C PHE A 31 6.59 0.72 -20.67
N ARG A 32 6.58 2.01 -21.00
CA ARG A 32 7.79 2.77 -21.33
C ARG A 32 8.70 2.97 -20.11
N ILE A 33 8.12 3.23 -18.94
CA ILE A 33 8.88 3.33 -17.68
C ILE A 33 9.56 2.01 -17.34
N ILE A 34 8.88 0.86 -17.49
CA ILE A 34 9.51 -0.46 -17.25
C ILE A 34 10.73 -0.65 -18.15
N LYS A 35 10.64 -0.28 -19.44
CA LYS A 35 11.79 -0.33 -20.36
C LYS A 35 12.94 0.54 -19.85
N PHE A 36 12.65 1.81 -19.52
CA PHE A 36 13.63 2.72 -18.96
C PHE A 36 14.24 2.21 -17.64
N LEU A 37 13.48 1.58 -16.75
CA LEU A 37 14.03 1.04 -15.51
C LEU A 37 14.96 -0.16 -15.74
N ASN A 38 14.92 -0.79 -16.91
CA ASN A 38 15.81 -1.89 -17.26
C ASN A 38 17.13 -1.40 -17.88
N ASP A 39 17.07 -0.43 -18.80
CA ASP A 39 18.21 -0.02 -19.62
C ASP A 39 18.69 1.42 -19.36
N PHE A 40 17.90 2.23 -18.65
CA PHE A 40 18.09 3.66 -18.41
C PHE A 40 18.29 4.48 -19.68
N ILE A 41 17.74 4.02 -20.82
CA ILE A 41 17.78 4.74 -22.08
C ILE A 41 16.71 5.82 -22.04
N ILE A 42 17.16 7.08 -22.07
CA ILE A 42 16.27 8.25 -22.12
C ILE A 42 15.54 8.26 -23.46
N TYR A 43 14.21 8.40 -23.40
CA TYR A 43 13.34 8.39 -24.57
C TYR A 43 12.43 9.62 -24.59
N ASN A 44 11.90 9.93 -25.79
CA ASN A 44 10.94 11.02 -25.95
C ASN A 44 9.68 10.75 -25.10
N LYS A 45 9.28 11.72 -24.27
CA LYS A 45 8.19 11.64 -23.26
C LYS A 45 8.54 11.00 -21.90
N VAL A 46 9.80 10.69 -21.60
CA VAL A 46 10.17 10.12 -20.28
C VAL A 46 9.66 10.99 -19.11
N LEU A 47 9.75 12.33 -19.24
CA LEU A 47 9.26 13.26 -18.21
C LEU A 47 7.73 13.23 -18.07
N ASP A 48 7.01 13.07 -19.17
CA ASP A 48 5.54 13.01 -19.20
C ASP A 48 5.06 11.70 -18.56
N ASP A 49 5.70 10.59 -18.90
CA ASP A 49 5.36 9.28 -18.33
C ASP A 49 5.58 9.25 -16.81
N PHE A 50 6.70 9.79 -16.31
CA PHE A 50 6.91 9.91 -14.86
C PHE A 50 5.91 10.88 -14.20
N SER A 51 5.44 11.90 -14.92
CA SER A 51 4.39 12.79 -14.43
C SER A 51 3.04 12.06 -14.34
N GLU A 52 2.70 11.26 -15.34
CA GLU A 52 1.48 10.44 -15.37
C GLU A 52 1.50 9.41 -14.24
N LEU A 53 2.62 8.68 -14.08
CA LEU A 53 2.81 7.71 -12.99
C LEU A 53 2.70 8.40 -11.62
N LYS A 54 3.39 9.53 -11.44
CA LYS A 54 3.29 10.31 -10.20
C LYS A 54 1.85 10.74 -9.92
N GLY A 55 1.08 11.15 -10.93
CA GLY A 55 -0.33 11.48 -10.81
C GLY A 55 -1.19 10.27 -10.39
N MET A 56 -0.95 9.11 -11.02
CA MET A 56 -1.59 7.84 -10.69
C MET A 56 -1.32 7.38 -9.25
N LEU A 57 -0.11 7.60 -8.72
CA LEU A 57 0.21 7.25 -7.34
C LEU A 57 -0.32 8.29 -6.33
N ASN A 58 -0.23 9.59 -6.66
CA ASN A 58 -0.71 10.64 -5.73
C ASN A 58 -2.20 10.52 -5.41
N ARG A 59 -3.03 10.10 -6.36
CA ARG A 59 -4.47 9.93 -6.12
C ARG A 59 -4.78 8.87 -5.08
N THR A 60 -3.99 7.79 -4.99
CA THR A 60 -4.23 6.72 -4.01
C THR A 60 -3.85 7.15 -2.59
N VAL A 61 -2.88 8.05 -2.47
CA VAL A 61 -2.49 8.69 -1.20
C VAL A 61 -3.49 9.77 -0.79
N LYS A 62 -3.86 10.66 -1.72
CA LYS A 62 -4.80 11.77 -1.45
C LYS A 62 -6.24 11.30 -1.26
N LYS A 63 -6.61 10.15 -1.83
CA LYS A 63 -7.95 9.56 -1.78
C LYS A 63 -9.06 10.55 -2.14
N ASN A 64 -8.80 11.45 -3.09
CA ASN A 64 -9.67 12.59 -3.40
C ASN A 64 -10.31 12.51 -4.80
N GLN A 65 -10.12 11.42 -5.54
CA GLN A 65 -10.67 11.20 -6.88
C GLN A 65 -11.63 10.02 -6.91
N LEU A 66 -12.63 10.05 -7.78
CA LEU A 66 -13.69 9.04 -7.80
C LEU A 66 -13.20 7.61 -8.06
N ASP A 67 -12.01 7.42 -8.63
CA ASP A 67 -11.41 6.13 -8.98
C ASP A 67 -10.17 5.77 -8.15
N TRP A 68 -9.89 6.52 -7.06
CA TRP A 68 -8.67 6.35 -6.27
C TRP A 68 -8.51 4.91 -5.76
N PHE A 69 -9.61 4.28 -5.32
CA PHE A 69 -9.60 2.92 -4.79
C PHE A 69 -9.46 1.89 -5.91
N THR A 70 -10.06 2.13 -7.07
CA THR A 70 -9.87 1.28 -8.25
C THR A 70 -8.41 1.22 -8.68
N VAL A 71 -7.71 2.36 -8.68
CA VAL A 71 -6.27 2.41 -8.94
C VAL A 71 -5.48 1.73 -7.81
N TYR A 72 -5.84 2.00 -6.55
CA TYR A 72 -5.19 1.41 -5.38
C TYR A 72 -5.30 -0.12 -5.33
N GLU A 73 -6.45 -0.68 -5.73
CA GLU A 73 -6.67 -2.12 -5.89
C GLU A 73 -5.81 -2.71 -7.00
N LYS A 74 -5.70 -2.05 -8.17
CA LYS A 74 -4.81 -2.51 -9.25
C LYS A 74 -3.34 -2.52 -8.82
N LEU A 75 -2.93 -1.63 -7.92
CA LEU A 75 -1.58 -1.61 -7.35
C LEU A 75 -1.35 -2.65 -6.23
N HIS A 76 -2.35 -3.47 -5.89
CA HIS A 76 -2.34 -4.42 -4.76
C HIS A 76 -2.14 -3.75 -3.39
N TYR A 77 -2.90 -2.69 -3.13
CA TYR A 77 -2.97 -2.04 -1.82
C TYR A 77 -1.57 -1.77 -1.20
N PRO A 78 -0.67 -1.08 -1.92
CA PRO A 78 0.67 -0.79 -1.42
C PRO A 78 0.59 0.03 -0.14
N ASN A 79 1.58 -0.11 0.75
CA ASN A 79 1.59 0.65 2.00
C ASN A 79 1.67 2.16 1.70
N GLU A 80 0.78 2.94 2.31
CA GLU A 80 0.64 4.38 2.04
C GLU A 80 1.92 5.16 2.37
N ARG A 81 2.68 4.75 3.40
CA ARG A 81 3.95 5.38 3.77
C ARG A 81 5.03 5.10 2.72
N GLU A 82 5.09 3.87 2.22
CA GLU A 82 6.00 3.49 1.13
C GLU A 82 5.69 4.29 -0.15
N LEU A 83 4.40 4.41 -0.49
CA LEU A 83 3.95 5.17 -1.66
C LEU A 83 4.37 6.65 -1.62
N VAL A 84 4.26 7.30 -0.46
CA VAL A 84 4.71 8.71 -0.30
C VAL A 84 6.19 8.84 -0.62
N GLY A 85 7.00 7.91 -0.14
CA GLY A 85 8.44 7.87 -0.42
C GLY A 85 8.76 7.62 -1.90
N VAL A 86 8.03 6.71 -2.54
CA VAL A 86 8.16 6.45 -3.99
C VAL A 86 7.80 7.68 -4.82
N ILE A 87 6.71 8.37 -4.49
CA ILE A 87 6.28 9.60 -5.18
C ILE A 87 7.35 10.68 -5.07
N PHE A 88 8.01 10.78 -3.91
CA PHE A 88 9.12 11.69 -3.69
C PHE A 88 10.31 11.35 -4.60
N LEU A 89 10.76 10.10 -4.61
CA LEU A 89 11.90 9.67 -5.44
C LEU A 89 11.61 9.74 -6.95
N ILE A 90 10.37 9.51 -7.38
CA ILE A 90 9.95 9.79 -8.76
C ILE A 90 10.15 11.28 -9.10
N THR A 91 9.89 12.18 -8.13
CA THR A 91 10.09 13.61 -8.33
C THR A 91 11.56 13.96 -8.47
N GLU A 92 12.43 13.37 -7.65
CA GLU A 92 13.88 13.56 -7.75
C GLU A 92 14.44 13.02 -9.07
N LEU A 93 14.10 11.77 -9.43
CA LEU A 93 14.48 11.17 -10.71
C LEU A 93 14.04 12.03 -11.90
N ARG A 94 12.79 12.51 -11.89
CA ARG A 94 12.27 13.38 -12.95
C ARG A 94 13.01 14.70 -13.02
N ASN A 95 13.43 15.28 -11.90
CA ASN A 95 14.22 16.51 -11.88
C ASN A 95 15.63 16.30 -12.44
N LEU A 96 16.27 15.18 -12.12
CA LEU A 96 17.56 14.81 -12.70
C LEU A 96 17.46 14.67 -14.22
N LEU A 97 16.44 13.94 -14.70
CA LEU A 97 16.14 13.80 -16.13
C LEU A 97 15.89 15.15 -16.81
N LYS A 98 15.13 16.05 -16.16
CA LYS A 98 14.80 17.38 -16.71
C LYS A 98 16.05 18.24 -16.90
N ASN A 99 17.01 18.13 -15.98
CA ASN A 99 18.21 18.95 -15.95
C ASN A 99 19.40 18.29 -16.68
N ASN A 100 19.19 17.14 -17.32
CA ASN A 100 20.24 16.32 -17.96
C ASN A 100 21.39 15.96 -17.00
N ASN A 101 21.08 15.78 -15.71
CA ASN A 101 22.06 15.35 -14.72
C ASN A 101 22.42 13.88 -14.92
N SER A 102 23.64 13.50 -14.53
CA SER A 102 24.02 12.10 -14.45
C SER A 102 23.08 11.31 -13.53
N LEU A 103 22.67 10.13 -13.96
CA LEU A 103 21.84 9.22 -13.17
C LEU A 103 22.68 8.21 -12.38
N GLU A 104 24.01 8.18 -12.52
CA GLU A 104 24.86 7.15 -11.93
C GLU A 104 24.79 7.12 -10.40
N GLU A 105 24.92 8.30 -9.76
CA GLU A 105 24.80 8.40 -8.30
C GLU A 105 23.40 8.00 -7.82
N PHE A 106 22.35 8.42 -8.54
CA PHE A 106 20.98 8.05 -8.22
C PHE A 106 20.78 6.53 -8.32
N LYS A 107 21.25 5.88 -9.41
CA LYS A 107 21.17 4.43 -9.58
C LYS A 107 21.84 3.68 -8.44
N GLN A 108 23.02 4.14 -8.02
CA GLN A 108 23.79 3.52 -6.94
C GLN A 108 23.07 3.63 -5.59
N ASN A 109 22.54 4.81 -5.29
CA ASN A 109 21.91 5.11 -4.00
C ASN A 109 20.45 4.62 -3.91
N GLU A 110 19.77 4.45 -5.04
CA GLU A 110 18.32 4.24 -5.12
C GLU A 110 17.91 2.86 -5.67
N LYS A 111 18.79 1.86 -5.60
CA LYS A 111 18.52 0.48 -6.07
C LYS A 111 17.23 -0.10 -5.49
N ILE A 112 16.99 0.06 -4.18
CA ILE A 112 15.78 -0.43 -3.49
C ILE A 112 14.52 0.24 -4.07
N PHE A 113 14.57 1.54 -4.31
CA PHE A 113 13.47 2.28 -4.91
C PHE A 113 13.19 1.79 -6.33
N LEU A 114 14.22 1.61 -7.15
CA LEU A 114 14.06 1.15 -8.54
C LEU A 114 13.37 -0.22 -8.60
N CYS A 115 13.78 -1.16 -7.74
CA CYS A 115 13.12 -2.46 -7.66
C CYS A 115 11.70 -2.40 -7.09
N TYR A 116 11.47 -1.60 -6.05
CA TYR A 116 10.13 -1.42 -5.51
C TYR A 116 9.21 -0.79 -6.55
N LEU A 117 9.67 0.26 -7.25
CA LEU A 117 8.92 0.92 -8.30
C LEU A 117 8.56 -0.05 -9.43
N LYS A 118 9.53 -0.86 -9.88
CA LYS A 118 9.30 -1.90 -10.88
C LYS A 118 8.22 -2.87 -10.43
N LYS A 119 8.35 -3.45 -9.22
CA LYS A 119 7.36 -4.37 -8.63
C LYS A 119 5.97 -3.73 -8.51
N LEU A 120 5.91 -2.49 -8.04
CA LEU A 120 4.67 -1.73 -7.87
C LEU A 120 3.94 -1.55 -9.21
N ILE A 121 4.68 -1.22 -10.27
CA ILE A 121 4.13 -1.03 -11.61
C ILE A 121 3.78 -2.38 -12.26
N GLU A 122 4.54 -3.43 -12.02
CA GLU A 122 4.23 -4.79 -12.48
C GLU A 122 2.94 -5.31 -11.85
N ASN A 123 2.67 -5.02 -10.57
CA ASN A 123 1.38 -5.34 -9.93
C ASN A 123 0.20 -4.74 -10.69
N TYR A 124 0.33 -3.50 -11.21
CA TYR A 124 -0.74 -2.83 -11.95
C TYR A 124 -1.19 -3.60 -13.21
N ASN A 125 -0.26 -4.27 -13.87
CA ASN A 125 -0.51 -5.03 -15.10
C ASN A 125 -0.80 -6.51 -14.83
N SER A 126 -0.48 -7.01 -13.63
CA SER A 126 -0.54 -8.42 -13.32
C SER A 126 -1.98 -8.87 -13.02
N LYS A 127 -2.30 -10.10 -13.44
CA LYS A 127 -3.44 -10.80 -12.88
C LYS A 127 -3.01 -11.38 -11.53
N ILE A 128 -3.77 -11.09 -10.48
CA ILE A 128 -3.55 -11.65 -9.15
C ILE A 128 -3.68 -13.16 -9.25
N ASN A 129 -2.56 -13.88 -9.10
CA ASN A 129 -2.55 -15.35 -9.21
C ASN A 129 -2.47 -16.06 -7.84
N ALA A 130 -2.29 -15.32 -6.74
CA ALA A 130 -2.26 -15.87 -5.39
C ALA A 130 -3.59 -15.62 -4.65
N PRO A 131 -4.06 -16.55 -3.81
CA PRO A 131 -5.14 -16.28 -2.88
C PRO A 131 -4.65 -15.25 -1.84
N GLU A 132 -4.99 -13.99 -2.05
CA GLU A 132 -4.74 -12.93 -1.08
C GLU A 132 -5.99 -12.77 -0.19
N GLU A 133 -5.77 -12.79 1.13
CA GLU A 133 -6.80 -12.58 2.12
C GLU A 133 -6.75 -11.14 2.64
N TYR A 134 -7.92 -10.52 2.78
CA TYR A 134 -8.02 -9.10 3.08
C TYR A 134 -8.96 -8.84 4.25
N LEU A 135 -8.58 -7.88 5.10
CA LEU A 135 -9.49 -7.16 5.98
C LEU A 135 -9.78 -5.80 5.36
N TYR A 136 -11.03 -5.38 5.34
CA TYR A 136 -11.43 -4.04 4.93
C TYR A 136 -12.15 -3.30 6.06
N ILE A 137 -12.01 -1.98 6.04
CA ILE A 137 -12.78 -1.05 6.85
C ILE A 137 -13.59 -0.18 5.90
N LEU A 138 -14.91 -0.16 6.08
CA LEU A 138 -15.83 0.68 5.33
C LEU A 138 -16.48 1.70 6.25
N SER A 139 -16.88 2.84 5.70
CA SER A 139 -17.77 3.80 6.37
C SER A 139 -18.71 4.42 5.35
N LEU A 140 -19.77 5.05 5.84
CA LEU A 140 -20.52 6.00 5.00
C LEU A 140 -19.75 7.33 4.95
N LYS A 141 -20.05 8.15 3.94
CA LYS A 141 -19.45 9.49 3.81
C LYS A 141 -19.95 10.46 4.89
N ASN A 142 -21.23 10.38 5.22
CA ASN A 142 -21.88 11.22 6.23
C ASN A 142 -21.71 10.67 7.67
N GLU A 143 -21.38 9.39 7.82
CA GLU A 143 -21.12 8.74 9.12
C GLU A 143 -19.69 8.14 9.13
N PRO A 144 -18.64 8.98 9.13
CA PRO A 144 -17.26 8.52 8.97
C PRO A 144 -16.72 7.71 10.15
N ASP A 145 -17.35 7.84 11.34
CA ASP A 145 -16.95 7.17 12.57
C ASP A 145 -17.80 5.93 12.89
N ILE A 146 -18.74 5.58 12.00
CA ILE A 146 -19.42 4.28 12.02
C ILE A 146 -18.71 3.39 11.01
N LEU A 147 -17.94 2.44 11.54
CA LEU A 147 -17.07 1.58 10.77
C LEU A 147 -17.69 0.19 10.64
N LYS A 148 -17.80 -0.30 9.40
CA LYS A 148 -17.99 -1.73 9.12
C LYS A 148 -16.63 -2.38 8.90
N ILE A 149 -16.35 -3.43 9.65
CA ILE A 149 -15.07 -4.15 9.57
C ILE A 149 -15.36 -5.60 9.18
N GLY A 150 -14.83 -6.03 8.05
CA GLY A 150 -15.04 -7.40 7.60
C GLY A 150 -13.91 -7.90 6.72
N MET A 151 -14.03 -9.16 6.29
CA MET A 151 -13.01 -9.83 5.48
C MET A 151 -13.48 -10.32 4.11
N THR A 152 -12.50 -10.64 3.25
CA THR A 152 -12.72 -11.38 1.99
C THR A 152 -11.45 -12.11 1.54
N THR A 153 -11.63 -13.24 0.86
CA THR A 153 -10.57 -14.00 0.15
C THR A 153 -10.55 -13.71 -1.35
N GLY A 154 -11.33 -12.72 -1.80
CA GLY A 154 -11.41 -12.28 -3.19
C GLY A 154 -11.17 -10.78 -3.33
N LYS A 155 -11.58 -10.19 -4.45
CA LYS A 155 -11.45 -8.74 -4.66
C LYS A 155 -12.32 -7.96 -3.66
N VAL A 156 -11.71 -7.02 -2.95
CA VAL A 156 -12.44 -6.15 -2.01
C VAL A 156 -13.52 -5.36 -2.74
N SER A 157 -13.23 -4.83 -3.93
CA SER A 157 -14.23 -4.15 -4.76
C SER A 157 -15.49 -4.99 -5.01
N LYS A 158 -15.33 -6.30 -5.30
CA LYS A 158 -16.46 -7.22 -5.48
C LYS A 158 -17.26 -7.40 -4.19
N ARG A 159 -16.58 -7.58 -3.05
CA ARG A 159 -17.24 -7.75 -1.75
C ARG A 159 -18.02 -6.50 -1.34
N VAL A 160 -17.45 -5.31 -1.55
CA VAL A 160 -18.11 -4.04 -1.26
C VAL A 160 -19.34 -3.84 -2.14
N ASN A 161 -19.25 -4.18 -3.44
CA ASN A 161 -20.40 -4.14 -4.33
C ASN A 161 -21.53 -5.08 -3.87
N GLN A 162 -21.21 -6.29 -3.38
CA GLN A 162 -22.21 -7.20 -2.83
C GLN A 162 -22.92 -6.60 -1.59
N ILE A 163 -22.14 -6.01 -0.68
CA ILE A 163 -22.67 -5.33 0.51
C ILE A 163 -23.60 -4.19 0.08
N ASN A 164 -23.16 -3.33 -0.83
CA ASN A 164 -23.92 -2.19 -1.31
C ASN A 164 -25.15 -2.57 -2.15
N SER A 165 -25.21 -3.79 -2.69
CA SER A 165 -26.38 -4.31 -3.42
C SER A 165 -27.42 -4.97 -2.50
N SER A 166 -27.14 -5.09 -1.20
CA SER A 166 -28.02 -5.80 -0.26
C SER A 166 -29.28 -4.98 0.04
N THR A 167 -30.41 -5.66 0.22
CA THR A 167 -31.67 -5.03 0.62
C THR A 167 -31.50 -4.29 1.95
N GLY A 168 -31.92 -3.03 2.00
CA GLY A 168 -31.81 -2.18 3.20
C GLY A 168 -30.56 -1.31 3.29
N VAL A 169 -29.65 -1.34 2.31
CA VAL A 169 -28.57 -0.35 2.19
C VAL A 169 -29.09 0.89 1.46
N LEU A 170 -29.31 1.98 2.19
CA LEU A 170 -29.79 3.24 1.63
C LEU A 170 -28.66 4.04 0.97
N ASN A 171 -27.58 4.26 1.71
CA ASN A 171 -26.37 4.91 1.22
C ASN A 171 -25.27 3.87 1.10
N PRO A 172 -24.54 3.82 -0.02
CA PRO A 172 -23.53 2.80 -0.18
C PRO A 172 -22.28 3.08 0.69
N TYR A 173 -21.57 2.00 1.02
CA TYR A 173 -20.36 2.05 1.86
C TYR A 173 -19.13 2.29 0.99
N GLY A 174 -18.30 3.25 1.41
CA GLY A 174 -17.00 3.54 0.81
C GLY A 174 -15.87 2.85 1.56
N VAL A 175 -14.84 2.43 0.84
CA VAL A 175 -13.64 1.82 1.45
C VAL A 175 -12.79 2.89 2.12
N ARG A 176 -12.43 2.66 3.38
CA ARG A 176 -11.52 3.52 4.15
C ARG A 176 -10.10 2.96 4.21
N LYS A 177 -9.99 1.65 4.42
CA LYS A 177 -8.71 0.92 4.50
C LYS A 177 -8.87 -0.52 4.03
N VAL A 178 -7.80 -1.05 3.46
CA VAL A 178 -7.62 -2.48 3.20
C VAL A 178 -6.29 -2.91 3.80
N PHE A 179 -6.30 -4.04 4.49
CA PHE A 179 -5.10 -4.73 4.96
C PHE A 179 -4.95 -6.04 4.22
N LYS A 180 -3.75 -6.27 3.69
CA LYS A 180 -3.32 -7.60 3.26
C LYS A 180 -2.90 -8.40 4.49
N VAL A 181 -3.53 -9.55 4.69
CA VAL A 181 -3.34 -10.34 5.91
C VAL A 181 -3.08 -11.80 5.59
N LYS A 182 -2.29 -12.48 6.42
CA LYS A 182 -1.96 -13.90 6.24
C LYS A 182 -3.17 -14.81 6.46
N ASN A 183 -4.08 -14.41 7.36
CA ASN A 183 -5.30 -15.12 7.69
C ASN A 183 -6.38 -14.10 8.05
N CYS A 184 -7.35 -13.88 7.16
CA CYS A 184 -8.36 -12.85 7.33
C CYS A 184 -9.43 -13.21 8.35
N LYS A 185 -9.67 -14.50 8.62
CA LYS A 185 -10.58 -14.93 9.69
C LYS A 185 -10.03 -14.56 11.05
N VAL A 186 -8.74 -14.83 11.28
CA VAL A 186 -8.06 -14.43 12.51
C VAL A 186 -7.98 -12.91 12.61
N ALA A 187 -7.61 -12.22 11.51
CA ALA A 187 -7.55 -10.76 11.47
C ALA A 187 -8.90 -10.09 11.79
N GLU A 188 -10.00 -10.62 11.25
CA GLU A 188 -11.35 -10.13 11.54
C GLU A 188 -11.72 -10.36 13.01
N ARG A 189 -11.49 -11.57 13.53
CA ARG A 189 -11.74 -11.91 14.94
C ARG A 189 -10.97 -10.99 15.88
N GLU A 190 -9.67 -10.81 15.67
CA GLU A 190 -8.83 -9.92 16.49
C GLU A 190 -9.28 -8.46 16.39
N SER A 191 -9.67 -8.00 15.19
CA SER A 191 -10.21 -6.64 15.00
C SER A 191 -11.52 -6.44 15.76
N HIS A 192 -12.40 -7.44 15.79
CA HIS A 192 -13.66 -7.35 16.53
C HIS A 192 -13.47 -7.42 18.04
N LEU A 193 -12.49 -8.21 18.51
CA LEU A 193 -12.14 -8.30 19.92
C LEU A 193 -11.55 -6.99 20.44
N ILE A 194 -10.55 -6.42 19.77
CA ILE A 194 -9.91 -5.16 20.21
C ILE A 194 -10.86 -3.96 20.16
N LEU A 195 -11.94 -4.04 19.37
CA LEU A 195 -12.96 -3.01 19.24
C LEU A 195 -14.28 -3.36 19.92
N SER A 196 -14.33 -4.38 20.79
CA SER A 196 -15.57 -4.87 21.41
C SER A 196 -16.39 -3.77 22.08
N ASP A 197 -15.71 -2.85 22.76
CA ASP A 197 -16.34 -1.78 23.55
C ASP A 197 -16.99 -0.71 22.68
N TYR A 198 -16.56 -0.61 21.41
CA TYR A 198 -17.11 0.31 20.43
C TYR A 198 -18.21 -0.33 19.58
N ARG A 199 -18.51 -1.61 19.79
CA ARG A 199 -19.45 -2.37 18.97
C ARG A 199 -20.89 -1.89 19.21
N ILE A 200 -21.55 -1.43 18.14
CA ILE A 200 -22.91 -0.88 18.21
C ILE A 200 -23.94 -1.98 18.55
N ARG A 201 -23.74 -3.17 17.98
CA ARG A 201 -24.63 -4.33 18.13
C ARG A 201 -23.84 -5.61 18.22
N LYS A 202 -24.19 -6.48 19.17
CA LYS A 202 -23.48 -7.75 19.41
C LYS A 202 -23.48 -8.70 18.20
N ASP A 203 -24.55 -8.68 17.42
CA ASP A 203 -24.77 -9.54 16.25
C ASP A 203 -24.24 -8.95 14.93
N ARG A 204 -23.62 -7.76 14.96
CA ARG A 204 -23.20 -7.05 13.75
C ARG A 204 -21.77 -6.53 13.85
N GLU A 205 -21.15 -6.33 12.71
CA GLU A 205 -19.73 -5.93 12.59
C GLU A 205 -19.59 -4.41 12.44
N PHE A 206 -20.37 -3.65 13.21
CA PHE A 206 -20.38 -2.19 13.19
C PHE A 206 -19.85 -1.62 14.51
N PHE A 207 -18.97 -0.64 14.39
CA PHE A 207 -18.24 -0.05 15.50
C PHE A 207 -18.35 1.47 15.43
N LYS A 208 -18.68 2.13 16.54
CA LYS A 208 -18.74 3.60 16.65
C LYS A 208 -17.45 4.10 17.30
N ILE A 209 -16.49 4.47 16.47
CA ILE A 209 -15.14 4.88 16.89
C ILE A 209 -14.51 5.74 15.79
N PRO A 210 -13.75 6.80 16.13
CA PRO A 210 -13.00 7.55 15.14
C PRO A 210 -12.10 6.66 14.28
N PHE A 211 -12.15 6.84 12.96
CA PHE A 211 -11.39 6.00 12.01
C PHE A 211 -9.89 5.91 12.33
N ALA A 212 -9.26 7.02 12.71
CA ALA A 212 -7.84 7.05 13.05
C ALA A 212 -7.51 6.19 14.29
N GLN A 213 -8.40 6.18 15.28
CA GLN A 213 -8.23 5.38 16.50
C GLN A 213 -8.43 3.89 16.21
N ALA A 214 -9.45 3.53 15.42
CA ALA A 214 -9.65 2.14 14.99
C ALA A 214 -8.46 1.62 14.18
N LEU A 215 -7.93 2.46 13.28
CA LEU A 215 -6.75 2.12 12.49
C LEU A 215 -5.54 1.81 13.39
N ASP A 216 -5.26 2.66 14.37
CA ASP A 216 -4.14 2.46 15.30
C ASP A 216 -4.28 1.17 16.12
N LEU A 217 -5.46 0.90 16.68
CA LEU A 217 -5.72 -0.31 17.46
C LEU A 217 -5.58 -1.59 16.63
N ILE A 218 -6.17 -1.62 15.42
CA ILE A 218 -6.08 -2.76 14.52
C ILE A 218 -4.65 -2.98 14.05
N GLU A 219 -3.94 -1.90 13.68
CA GLU A 219 -2.57 -2.01 13.22
C GLU A 219 -1.63 -2.54 14.30
N LYS A 220 -1.82 -2.13 15.57
CA LYS A 220 -1.09 -2.67 16.72
C LYS A 220 -1.41 -4.14 16.95
N SER A 221 -2.69 -4.52 16.96
CA SER A 221 -3.11 -5.92 17.11
C SER A 221 -2.53 -6.82 16.01
N PHE A 222 -2.59 -6.41 14.75
CA PHE A 222 -2.05 -7.22 13.66
C PHE A 222 -0.53 -7.34 13.71
N THR A 223 0.13 -6.31 14.23
CA THR A 223 1.57 -6.29 14.42
C THR A 223 1.98 -7.29 15.50
N GLN A 224 1.30 -7.28 16.65
CA GLN A 224 1.54 -8.20 17.76
C GLN A 224 1.26 -9.66 17.40
N ASN A 225 0.23 -9.89 16.59
CA ASN A 225 -0.19 -11.24 16.19
C ASN A 225 0.43 -11.73 14.86
N GLY A 226 1.37 -10.98 14.27
CA GLY A 226 2.04 -11.38 13.02
C GLY A 226 1.11 -11.55 11.81
N LEU A 227 -0.01 -10.82 11.77
CA LEU A 227 -1.09 -11.00 10.79
C LEU A 227 -0.92 -10.19 9.50
N LYS A 228 -0.14 -9.11 9.53
CA LYS A 228 0.12 -8.27 8.35
C LYS A 228 0.99 -9.02 7.33
N ILE A 229 0.64 -8.92 6.05
CA ILE A 229 1.57 -9.28 4.98
C ILE A 229 2.49 -8.08 4.75
N ARG A 230 3.77 -8.26 5.06
CA ARG A 230 4.85 -7.29 4.85
C ARG A 230 5.81 -7.77 3.76
N ASN A 231 6.82 -6.96 3.43
CA ASN A 231 7.92 -7.45 2.62
C ASN A 231 8.68 -8.51 3.43
N ILE A 232 9.14 -9.57 2.77
CA ILE A 232 10.00 -10.59 3.40
C ILE A 232 11.41 -10.40 2.88
N GLY A 233 12.38 -10.52 3.77
CA GLY A 233 13.79 -10.38 3.45
C GLY A 233 14.63 -11.28 4.32
N LYS A 234 15.88 -11.50 3.91
CA LYS A 234 16.81 -12.37 4.61
C LYS A 234 17.83 -11.53 5.37
N ILE A 235 18.02 -11.79 6.66
CA ILE A 235 19.09 -11.16 7.44
C ILE A 235 20.44 -11.62 6.89
N ILE A 236 21.31 -10.66 6.62
CA ILE A 236 22.66 -10.90 6.07
C ILE A 236 23.75 -10.35 6.98
N TYR A 237 23.39 -9.46 7.90
CA TYR A 237 24.26 -8.94 8.95
C TYR A 237 23.40 -8.47 10.12
N PHE A 238 23.84 -8.73 11.35
CA PHE A 238 23.25 -8.17 12.56
C PHE A 238 24.31 -8.07 13.65
N ASN A 239 24.39 -6.91 14.29
CA ASN A 239 25.20 -6.68 15.48
C ASN A 239 24.28 -6.64 16.72
N PRO A 240 24.34 -7.64 17.61
CA PRO A 240 23.45 -7.71 18.78
C PRO A 240 23.64 -6.56 19.79
N ALA A 241 24.85 -6.01 19.91
CA ALA A 241 25.16 -4.96 20.89
C ALA A 241 24.62 -3.60 20.45
N SER A 242 24.83 -3.24 19.18
CA SER A 242 24.32 -1.97 18.62
C SER A 242 22.91 -2.08 18.05
N LYS A 243 22.37 -3.29 17.90
CA LYS A 243 21.08 -3.59 17.25
C LYS A 243 20.99 -3.04 15.82
N ILE A 244 22.13 -3.01 15.13
CA ILE A 244 22.23 -2.60 13.72
C ILE A 244 22.27 -3.85 12.85
N GLY A 245 21.49 -3.89 11.77
CA GLY A 245 21.49 -5.01 10.84
C GLY A 245 21.23 -4.64 9.40
N LYS A 246 21.30 -5.65 8.53
CA LYS A 246 21.09 -5.53 7.08
C LYS A 246 20.21 -6.67 6.59
N ILE A 247 19.26 -6.35 5.70
CA ILE A 247 18.31 -7.27 5.09
C ILE A 247 18.51 -7.30 3.58
N LYS A 248 18.52 -8.49 2.98
CA LYS A 248 18.50 -8.67 1.53
C LYS A 248 17.07 -8.56 0.99
N TYR A 249 16.83 -7.63 0.06
CA TYR A 249 15.55 -7.45 -0.64
C TYR A 249 15.69 -7.72 -2.13
N CYS A 250 14.85 -8.62 -2.67
CA CYS A 250 14.75 -8.87 -4.13
C CYS A 250 16.10 -8.99 -4.86
N GLY A 251 17.12 -9.56 -4.21
CA GLY A 251 18.46 -9.72 -4.80
C GLY A 251 19.38 -8.50 -4.73
N ILE A 252 18.91 -7.35 -4.26
CA ILE A 252 19.70 -6.11 -4.09
C ILE A 252 20.39 -6.08 -2.71
N GLU A 253 21.51 -5.36 -2.65
CA GLU A 253 22.24 -5.00 -1.42
C GLU A 253 21.34 -4.32 -0.37
N ASN A 254 21.30 -4.98 0.78
CA ASN A 254 21.32 -4.45 2.14
C ASN A 254 20.41 -3.25 2.44
N ILE A 255 19.16 -3.52 2.79
CA ILE A 255 18.35 -2.59 3.57
C ILE A 255 18.92 -2.54 4.99
N GLU A 256 19.48 -1.40 5.41
CA GLU A 256 19.99 -1.20 6.76
C GLU A 256 18.85 -0.88 7.73
N PHE A 257 18.93 -1.40 8.96
CA PHE A 257 18.02 -1.09 10.04
C PHE A 257 18.80 -0.88 11.35
N SER A 258 18.19 -0.09 12.24
CA SER A 258 18.74 0.31 13.54
C SER A 258 17.83 -0.12 14.70
N LYS A 259 18.24 0.17 15.94
CA LYS A 259 17.46 -0.18 17.14
C LYS A 259 16.04 0.38 17.08
N GLU A 260 15.89 1.61 16.59
CA GLU A 260 14.61 2.32 16.52
C GLU A 260 13.64 1.77 15.45
N ASP A 261 14.14 0.86 14.62
CA ASP A 261 13.41 0.20 13.55
C ASP A 261 12.86 -1.18 14.01
N LEU A 262 13.37 -1.71 15.13
CA LEU A 262 12.88 -2.96 15.73
C LEU A 262 11.54 -2.74 16.44
N VAL A 263 10.64 -3.72 16.35
CA VAL A 263 9.35 -3.63 17.07
C VAL A 263 9.49 -4.02 18.51
N PHE A 264 10.29 -5.04 18.78
CA PHE A 264 10.57 -5.46 20.13
C PHE A 264 12.05 -5.20 20.40
N GLU A 265 12.33 -4.42 21.44
CA GLU A 265 13.70 -3.99 21.77
C GLU A 265 14.65 -5.17 22.05
N ASN A 266 14.08 -6.33 22.41
CA ASN A 266 14.81 -7.55 22.73
C ASN A 266 15.03 -8.47 21.53
N GLU A 267 14.64 -8.09 20.30
CA GLU A 267 14.85 -8.94 19.12
C GLU A 267 16.33 -9.21 18.86
N THR A 268 16.61 -10.46 18.51
CA THR A 268 17.92 -10.94 18.06
C THR A 268 17.73 -11.73 16.78
N PHE A 269 18.61 -11.49 15.80
CA PHE A 269 18.56 -12.17 14.51
C PHE A 269 19.86 -12.90 14.24
N GLU A 270 19.75 -14.08 13.65
CA GLU A 270 20.86 -14.81 13.07
C GLU A 270 20.95 -14.53 11.57
N ILE A 271 22.18 -14.58 11.06
CA ILE A 271 22.42 -14.49 9.61
C ILE A 271 21.67 -15.64 8.95
N GLY A 272 20.79 -15.27 8.03
CA GLY A 272 19.98 -16.21 7.28
C GLY A 272 18.51 -16.29 7.70
N ASN A 273 18.14 -15.74 8.87
CA ASN A 273 16.73 -15.67 9.27
C ASN A 273 15.91 -14.88 8.25
N LEU A 274 14.69 -15.34 8.01
CA LEU A 274 13.69 -14.56 7.28
C LEU A 274 13.05 -13.58 8.25
N VAL A 275 12.88 -12.35 7.79
CA VAL A 275 12.26 -11.27 8.56
C VAL A 275 11.24 -10.55 7.71
N GLU A 276 10.20 -10.06 8.37
CA GLU A 276 9.25 -9.14 7.75
C GLU A 276 9.72 -7.69 7.91
N TYR A 277 9.45 -6.85 6.92
CA TYR A 277 9.74 -5.41 7.02
C TYR A 277 8.88 -4.51 6.11
N ASP A 278 8.83 -3.23 6.46
CA ASP A 278 8.23 -2.15 5.66
C ASP A 278 9.33 -1.27 5.04
N ILE A 279 9.22 -0.84 3.78
CA ILE A 279 10.21 0.04 3.13
C ILE A 279 9.80 1.51 3.30
N ASN A 280 10.02 2.08 4.49
CA ASN A 280 9.66 3.48 4.71
C ASN A 280 10.78 4.41 4.23
N ILE A 281 10.65 4.99 3.03
CA ILE A 281 11.55 6.02 2.52
C ILE A 281 11.15 7.39 3.12
N VAL A 282 11.94 7.91 4.07
CA VAL A 282 11.67 9.20 4.74
C VAL A 282 12.91 10.11 4.68
N LYS A 283 12.71 11.43 4.54
CA LYS A 283 13.78 12.44 4.67
C LYS A 283 13.75 13.08 6.07
N LYS A 284 14.85 13.00 6.83
CA LYS A 284 15.06 13.71 8.10
C LYS A 284 16.37 14.49 8.03
N LYS A 285 16.34 15.83 8.23
CA LYS A 285 17.54 16.71 8.31
C LYS A 285 18.64 16.32 7.30
N LEU A 286 18.32 16.36 6.00
CA LEU A 286 19.22 16.06 4.86
C LEU A 286 19.72 14.60 4.74
N LYS A 287 19.26 13.67 5.58
CA LYS A 287 19.51 12.22 5.45
C LYS A 287 18.23 11.45 5.13
N LYS A 288 18.34 10.48 4.22
CA LYS A 288 17.30 9.49 3.96
C LYS A 288 17.39 8.41 5.04
N ILE A 289 16.25 8.08 5.64
CA ILE A 289 16.14 6.98 6.61
C ILE A 289 15.19 5.97 5.98
N VAL A 290 15.68 4.75 5.78
CA VAL A 290 14.79 3.60 5.57
C VAL A 290 14.39 3.14 6.97
N LYS A 291 13.18 3.50 7.41
CA LYS A 291 12.67 2.95 8.68
C LYS A 291 12.05 1.59 8.40
N ASN A 292 12.70 0.53 8.83
CA ASN A 292 12.23 -0.82 8.53
C ASN A 292 11.62 -1.40 9.77
N THR A 293 10.30 -1.55 9.82
CA THR A 293 9.72 -2.27 10.95
C THR A 293 10.11 -3.74 10.84
N VAL A 294 11.20 -4.20 11.46
CA VAL A 294 11.71 -5.57 11.29
C VAL A 294 11.06 -6.51 12.30
N TYR A 295 10.71 -7.72 11.89
CA TYR A 295 10.11 -8.75 12.74
C TYR A 295 10.70 -10.11 12.47
N ASN A 296 10.83 -10.94 13.50
CA ASN A 296 11.07 -12.36 13.30
C ASN A 296 9.83 -13.01 12.65
N THR A 297 10.03 -13.84 11.62
CA THR A 297 8.96 -14.74 11.16
C THR A 297 8.80 -15.79 12.26
N VAL A 298 7.74 -15.68 13.07
CA VAL A 298 7.33 -16.78 13.97
C VAL A 298 7.24 -18.07 13.16
#